data_AF-A0A0N4UWX4-F1
#
_entry.id   AF-A0A0N4UWX4-F1
#
_cell.length_a   1.000
_cell.length_b   1.000
_cell.length_c   1.000
_cell.angle_alpha   90.00
_cell.angle_beta   90.00
_cell.angle_gamma   90.00
#
_symmetry.space_group_name_H-M   'P 1'
#
loop_
_entity.id
_entity.type
_entity.pdbx_description
1 polymer ?
#
loop_
_entity_poly.entity_id
_entity_poly.type
_entity_poly.pdbx_seq_one_letter_code
_entity_poly.pdbx_strand_id
1 'polypeptide(L)'
;MFTRALYPVAVAASLLTAVGSSKGGALLTHLSEESNRSNKKIHAGTESFFPKSIISSEIRNGVPGLAVGASLNGEVVMQEGYGFADVEQLVPCTRHTTMRIASISKSITAVIAARLVQNRAIDLDTSIKDYLPNYPAKKYNGLPVDITSRQLLCHTGGIRHYNEVH
;
A
#
# COMPACT_ATOMS: atom_id res chain seq x y z
N MET A 1 24.58 19.89 -16.11
CA MET A 1 23.90 18.81 -16.85
C MET A 1 23.41 17.80 -15.80
N PHE A 2 22.20 17.99 -15.29
CA PHE A 2 21.62 17.18 -14.19
C PHE A 2 20.60 16.20 -14.78
N THR A 3 20.90 14.92 -14.78
CA THR A 3 19.98 13.84 -15.13
C THR A 3 19.01 13.61 -13.96
N ARG A 4 17.74 14.00 -14.15
CA ARG A 4 16.66 13.64 -13.23
C ARG A 4 16.24 12.21 -13.54
N ALA A 5 16.63 11.25 -12.70
CA ALA A 5 16.08 9.91 -12.72
C ALA A 5 14.57 9.99 -12.41
N LEU A 6 13.74 9.69 -13.42
CA LEU A 6 12.29 9.58 -13.30
C LEU A 6 11.95 8.19 -12.77
N TYR A 7 11.73 8.09 -11.46
CA TYR A 7 11.26 6.85 -10.85
C TYR A 7 9.75 6.66 -11.11
N PRO A 8 9.27 5.44 -11.41
CA PRO A 8 7.85 5.18 -11.58
C PRO A 8 7.07 5.47 -10.28
N VAL A 9 5.94 6.18 -10.42
CA VAL A 9 5.00 6.49 -9.35
C VAL A 9 3.95 5.37 -9.28
N ALA A 10 3.85 4.69 -8.14
CA ALA A 10 2.82 3.68 -7.91
C ALA A 10 1.50 4.36 -7.51
N VAL A 11 0.46 4.22 -8.32
CA VAL A 11 -0.93 4.55 -7.96
C VAL A 11 -1.64 3.26 -7.56
N ALA A 12 -1.88 3.07 -6.27
CA ALA A 12 -2.65 1.93 -5.75
C ALA A 12 -4.03 2.42 -5.28
N ALA A 13 -5.09 2.03 -5.99
CA ALA A 13 -6.47 2.16 -5.51
C ALA A 13 -6.91 0.81 -4.91
N SER A 14 -7.25 0.79 -3.62
CA SER A 14 -7.70 -0.43 -2.93
C SER A 14 -9.12 -0.23 -2.41
N LEU A 15 -10.10 -0.92 -3.01
CA LEU A 15 -11.45 -1.06 -2.46
C LEU A 15 -11.53 -2.43 -1.77
N LEU A 16 -11.56 -2.44 -0.44
CA LEU A 16 -11.61 -3.68 0.36
C LEU A 16 -13.04 -3.89 0.85
N THR A 17 -13.70 -4.96 0.40
CA THR A 17 -14.94 -5.47 1.01
C THR A 17 -14.70 -6.90 1.48
N ALA A 18 -15.03 -7.19 2.74
CA ALA A 18 -14.70 -8.45 3.42
C ALA A 18 -15.95 -9.10 4.01
N VAL A 19 -16.18 -10.39 3.72
CA VAL A 19 -17.01 -11.33 4.48
C VAL A 19 -16.38 -12.73 4.34
N GLY A 20 -16.21 -13.46 5.44
CA GLY A 20 -15.51 -14.77 5.48
C GLY A 20 -16.39 -15.97 5.89
N SER A 21 -15.88 -17.20 5.72
CA SER A 21 -15.95 -18.36 6.65
C SER A 21 -15.42 -19.67 6.01
N SER A 22 -15.08 -20.65 6.85
CA SER A 22 -14.15 -21.79 6.68
C SER A 22 -14.77 -23.20 6.48
N LYS A 23 -14.05 -24.15 5.85
CA LYS A 23 -13.63 -25.53 6.33
C LYS A 23 -13.38 -26.58 5.22
N GLY A 24 -12.16 -27.17 5.19
CA GLY A 24 -11.87 -28.63 5.34
C GLY A 24 -11.97 -29.66 4.19
N GLY A 25 -10.81 -30.10 3.65
CA GLY A 25 -10.40 -31.52 3.74
C GLY A 25 -10.46 -32.43 2.49
N ALA A 26 -11.61 -33.02 2.18
CA ALA A 26 -11.75 -34.08 1.16
C ALA A 26 -12.36 -33.59 -0.16
N LEU A 27 -12.62 -32.29 -0.24
CA LEU A 27 -13.21 -31.58 -1.36
C LEU A 27 -12.13 -31.16 -2.38
N LEU A 28 -10.85 -31.53 -2.21
CA LEU A 28 -9.73 -30.83 -2.87
C LEU A 28 -9.58 -31.05 -4.38
N THR A 29 -10.00 -32.19 -4.94
CA THR A 29 -9.88 -32.44 -6.39
C THR A 29 -11.05 -31.81 -7.16
N HIS A 30 -12.28 -31.94 -6.65
CA HIS A 30 -13.45 -31.24 -7.22
C HIS A 30 -13.44 -29.74 -6.91
N LEU A 31 -12.94 -29.29 -5.75
CA LEU A 31 -12.66 -27.87 -5.49
C LEU A 31 -11.57 -27.34 -6.39
N SER A 32 -10.56 -28.13 -6.75
CA SER A 32 -9.51 -27.67 -7.65
C SER A 32 -10.11 -27.36 -9.02
N GLU A 33 -10.97 -28.23 -9.55
CA GLU A 33 -11.64 -28.01 -10.84
C GLU A 33 -12.74 -26.94 -10.79
N GLU A 34 -13.54 -26.88 -9.72
CA GLU A 34 -14.54 -25.83 -9.52
C GLU A 34 -13.88 -24.47 -9.22
N SER A 35 -12.78 -24.44 -8.47
CA SER A 35 -11.95 -23.25 -8.27
C SER A 35 -11.31 -22.82 -9.58
N ASN A 36 -10.82 -23.75 -10.43
CA ASN A 36 -10.27 -23.39 -11.74
C ASN A 36 -11.36 -22.86 -12.69
N ARG A 37 -12.54 -23.47 -12.68
CA ARG A 37 -13.69 -23.07 -13.51
C ARG A 37 -14.33 -21.76 -13.02
N SER A 38 -14.35 -21.55 -11.70
CA SER A 38 -14.76 -20.30 -11.04
C SER A 38 -13.73 -19.20 -11.27
N ASN A 39 -12.43 -19.46 -11.10
CA ASN A 39 -11.34 -18.53 -11.44
C ASN A 39 -11.37 -18.13 -12.91
N LYS A 40 -11.65 -19.08 -13.82
CA LYS A 40 -11.81 -18.80 -15.25
C LYS A 40 -13.06 -17.94 -15.54
N LYS A 41 -14.16 -18.14 -14.80
CA LYS A 41 -15.36 -17.28 -14.87
C LYS A 41 -15.14 -15.88 -14.29
N ILE A 42 -14.41 -15.79 -13.18
CA ILE A 42 -14.03 -14.52 -12.54
C ILE A 42 -13.09 -13.75 -13.47
N HIS A 43 -12.07 -14.39 -14.05
CA HIS A 43 -11.19 -13.80 -15.07
C HIS A 43 -11.94 -13.32 -16.31
N ALA A 44 -12.94 -14.08 -16.78
CA ALA A 44 -13.78 -13.66 -17.90
C ALA A 44 -14.68 -12.45 -17.56
N GLY A 45 -15.07 -12.28 -16.28
CA GLY A 45 -15.82 -11.14 -15.80
C GLY A 45 -14.98 -9.91 -15.47
N THR A 46 -13.71 -10.08 -15.07
CA THR A 46 -12.83 -8.98 -14.66
C THR A 46 -12.21 -8.18 -15.80
N GLU A 47 -12.14 -8.73 -17.02
CA GLU A 47 -11.87 -7.96 -18.25
C GLU A 47 -12.84 -6.76 -18.40
N SER A 48 -14.05 -6.85 -17.82
CA SER A 48 -15.05 -5.77 -17.82
C SER A 48 -14.93 -4.79 -16.65
N PHE A 49 -14.23 -5.17 -15.56
CA PHE A 49 -14.25 -4.43 -14.30
C PHE A 49 -13.10 -3.41 -14.18
N PHE A 50 -11.95 -3.68 -14.81
CA PHE A 50 -10.86 -2.71 -14.89
C PHE A 50 -10.79 -2.13 -16.30
N PRO A 51 -11.24 -0.88 -16.50
CA PRO A 51 -11.19 -0.29 -17.82
C PRO A 51 -9.73 -0.10 -18.21
N LYS A 52 -9.24 -0.94 -19.14
CA LYS A 52 -7.92 -0.81 -19.80
C LYS A 52 -7.66 0.61 -20.31
N SER A 53 -8.71 1.40 -20.52
CA SER A 53 -8.65 2.82 -20.88
C SER A 53 -7.96 3.70 -19.82
N ILE A 54 -8.11 3.43 -18.52
CA ILE A 54 -7.43 4.19 -17.45
C ILE A 54 -5.93 3.90 -17.48
N ILE A 55 -5.55 2.61 -17.56
CA ILE A 55 -4.14 2.22 -17.65
C ILE A 55 -3.51 2.84 -18.90
N SER A 56 -4.23 2.78 -20.02
CA SER A 56 -3.78 3.37 -21.28
C SER A 56 -3.69 4.90 -21.21
N SER A 57 -4.55 5.59 -20.45
CA SER A 57 -4.44 7.03 -20.27
C SER A 57 -3.24 7.42 -19.41
N GLU A 58 -2.95 6.68 -18.34
CA GLU A 58 -1.78 6.95 -17.49
C GLU A 58 -0.47 6.84 -18.28
N ILE A 59 -0.33 5.78 -19.09
CA ILE A 59 0.85 5.61 -19.95
C ILE A 59 0.94 6.76 -20.97
N ARG A 60 -0.17 7.17 -21.60
CA ARG A 60 -0.19 8.32 -22.51
C ARG A 60 0.13 9.64 -21.82
N ASN A 61 -0.21 9.78 -20.54
CA ASN A 61 0.07 10.96 -19.72
C ASN A 61 1.51 11.00 -19.20
N GLY A 62 2.37 10.08 -19.63
CA GLY A 62 3.80 10.10 -19.33
C GLY A 62 4.21 9.27 -18.12
N VAL A 63 3.32 8.40 -17.60
CA VAL A 63 3.74 7.38 -16.63
C VAL A 63 4.60 6.34 -17.37
N PRO A 64 5.90 6.18 -17.05
CA PRO A 64 6.79 5.32 -17.82
C PRO A 64 6.45 3.84 -17.67
N GLY A 65 6.02 3.42 -16.48
CA GLY A 65 5.57 2.07 -16.20
C GLY A 65 4.66 1.99 -14.99
N LEU A 66 3.78 0.99 -14.99
CA LEU A 66 2.76 0.77 -13.99
C LEU A 66 2.63 -0.72 -13.69
N ALA A 67 2.59 -1.09 -12.41
CA ALA A 67 2.20 -2.42 -11.96
C ALA A 67 0.82 -2.33 -11.29
N VAL A 68 -0.14 -3.14 -11.75
CA VAL A 68 -1.53 -3.11 -11.30
C VAL A 68 -1.93 -4.48 -10.78
N GLY A 69 -2.54 -4.51 -9.60
CA GLY A 69 -3.12 -5.72 -9.01
C GLY A 69 -4.54 -5.45 -8.53
N ALA A 70 -5.41 -6.44 -8.68
CA ALA A 70 -6.76 -6.42 -8.13
C ALA A 70 -7.09 -7.79 -7.50
N SER A 71 -7.80 -7.75 -6.38
CA SER A 71 -8.30 -8.94 -5.70
C SER A 71 -9.78 -8.77 -5.36
N LEU A 72 -10.54 -9.85 -5.50
CA LEU A 72 -11.94 -9.93 -5.12
C LEU A 72 -12.12 -11.17 -4.25
N ASN A 73 -12.72 -10.99 -3.06
CA ASN A 73 -12.94 -12.09 -2.10
C ASN A 73 -11.65 -12.86 -1.71
N GLY A 74 -10.52 -12.17 -1.63
CA GLY A 74 -9.23 -12.76 -1.27
C GLY A 74 -8.50 -13.45 -2.43
N GLU A 75 -9.14 -13.59 -3.59
CA GLU A 75 -8.53 -14.16 -4.80
C GLU A 75 -7.98 -13.06 -5.70
N VAL A 76 -6.81 -13.28 -6.30
CA VAL A 76 -6.22 -12.32 -7.24
C VAL A 76 -6.93 -12.47 -8.59
N VAL A 77 -7.54 -11.38 -9.05
CA VAL A 77 -8.33 -11.36 -10.30
C VAL A 77 -7.63 -10.63 -11.44
N MET A 78 -6.55 -9.90 -11.14
CA MET A 78 -5.66 -9.26 -12.11
C MET A 78 -4.31 -8.98 -11.45
N GLN A 79 -3.22 -9.21 -12.18
CA GLN A 79 -1.88 -8.81 -11.74
C GLN A 79 -0.96 -8.63 -12.95
N GLU A 80 -0.80 -7.39 -13.41
CA GLU A 80 -0.13 -7.08 -14.68
C GLU A 80 0.83 -5.89 -14.56
N GLY A 81 1.79 -5.84 -15.48
CA GLY A 81 2.70 -4.71 -15.66
C GLY A 81 2.55 -4.08 -17.04
N TYR A 82 2.70 -2.76 -17.12
CA TYR A 82 2.54 -1.96 -18.33
C TYR A 82 3.70 -0.98 -18.46
N GLY A 83 4.16 -0.73 -19.69
CA GLY A 83 5.26 0.20 -19.96
C GLY A 83 6.62 -0.35 -19.54
N PHE A 84 7.51 0.53 -19.09
CA PHE A 84 8.91 0.25 -18.78
C PHE A 84 9.23 0.52 -17.30
N ALA A 85 9.96 -0.40 -16.67
CA ALA A 85 10.58 -0.20 -15.36
C ALA A 85 11.81 0.72 -15.44
N ASP A 86 12.49 0.69 -16.59
CA ASP A 86 13.61 1.55 -16.94
C ASP A 86 13.44 1.95 -18.41
N VAL A 87 13.27 3.25 -18.67
CA VAL A 87 12.96 3.76 -20.01
C VAL A 87 14.23 3.77 -20.87
N GLU A 88 15.36 4.12 -20.28
CA GLU A 88 16.65 4.23 -20.93
C GLU A 88 17.19 2.87 -21.38
N GLN A 89 16.98 1.83 -20.56
CA GLN A 89 17.39 0.46 -20.85
C GLN A 89 16.27 -0.38 -21.50
N LEU A 90 15.09 0.21 -21.72
CA LEU A 90 13.92 -0.47 -22.27
C LEU A 90 13.53 -1.74 -21.49
N VAL A 91 13.71 -1.72 -20.16
CA VAL A 91 13.34 -2.84 -19.31
C VAL A 91 11.83 -2.84 -19.12
N PRO A 92 11.10 -3.90 -19.51
CA PRO A 92 9.65 -3.93 -19.38
C PRO A 92 9.24 -3.92 -17.91
N CYS A 93 8.19 -3.16 -17.59
CA CYS A 93 7.53 -3.25 -16.30
C CYS A 93 6.68 -4.52 -16.28
N THR A 94 6.84 -5.33 -15.23
CA THR A 94 6.11 -6.59 -15.05
C THR A 94 5.43 -6.60 -13.70
N ARG A 95 4.58 -7.60 -13.46
CA ARG A 95 3.97 -7.84 -12.15
C ARG A 95 4.96 -8.10 -11.00
N HIS A 96 6.23 -8.36 -11.33
CA HIS A 96 7.32 -8.61 -10.38
C HIS A 96 8.26 -7.42 -10.22
N THR A 97 8.01 -6.31 -10.91
CA THR A 97 8.84 -5.10 -10.80
C THR A 97 8.66 -4.47 -9.42
N THR A 98 9.77 -4.36 -8.67
CA THR A 98 9.79 -3.67 -7.37
C THR A 98 9.61 -2.16 -7.55
N MET A 99 8.64 -1.58 -6.84
CA MET A 99 8.31 -0.16 -6.92
C MET A 99 8.59 0.56 -5.60
N ARG A 100 8.93 1.86 -5.69
CA ARG A 100 8.98 2.75 -4.51
C ARG A 100 7.57 3.21 -4.15
N ILE A 101 7.00 2.62 -3.11
CA ILE A 101 5.57 2.82 -2.76
C ILE A 101 5.27 4.08 -1.93
N ALA A 102 6.29 4.86 -1.57
CA ALA A 102 6.17 6.14 -0.85
C ALA A 102 5.19 6.08 0.35
N SER A 103 4.16 6.92 0.38
CA SER A 103 3.22 7.01 1.50
C SER A 103 2.33 5.78 1.69
N ILE A 104 2.25 4.85 0.74
CA ILE A 104 1.56 3.56 0.93
C ILE A 104 2.18 2.80 2.12
N SER A 105 3.48 2.98 2.38
CA SER A 105 4.15 2.40 3.55
C SER A 105 3.47 2.75 4.88
N LYS A 106 2.79 3.90 5.01
CA LYS A 106 2.12 4.31 6.25
C LYS A 106 1.00 3.35 6.64
N SER A 107 0.22 2.85 5.68
CA SER A 107 -0.85 1.89 5.95
C SER A 107 -0.28 0.57 6.47
N ILE A 108 0.85 0.13 5.92
CA ILE A 108 1.57 -1.06 6.40
C ILE A 108 2.06 -0.83 7.84
N THR A 109 2.70 0.31 8.11
CA THR A 109 3.12 0.70 9.46
C THR A 109 1.95 0.76 10.44
N ALA A 110 0.78 1.28 10.01
CA ALA A 110 -0.41 1.36 10.85
C ALA A 110 -0.95 -0.03 11.22
N VAL A 111 -0.94 -1.00 10.29
CA VAL A 111 -1.30 -2.40 10.59
C VAL A 111 -0.33 -3.01 11.60
N ILE A 112 0.97 -2.77 11.45
CA ILE A 112 1.99 -3.22 12.42
C ILE A 112 1.73 -2.59 13.79
N ALA A 113 1.48 -1.28 13.85
CA ALA A 113 1.15 -0.58 15.09
C ALA A 113 -0.11 -1.15 15.75
N ALA A 114 -1.16 -1.46 14.98
CA ALA A 114 -2.38 -2.08 15.49
C ALA A 114 -2.11 -3.46 16.13
N ARG A 115 -1.20 -4.26 15.55
CA ARG A 115 -0.75 -5.52 16.17
C ARG A 115 0.02 -5.30 17.47
N LEU A 116 0.87 -4.29 17.53
CA LEU A 116 1.59 -3.94 18.76
C LEU A 116 0.64 -3.45 19.87
N VAL A 117 -0.40 -2.70 19.52
CA VAL A 117 -1.47 -2.30 20.45
C VAL A 117 -2.24 -3.53 20.96
N GLN A 118 -2.63 -4.46 20.08
CA GLN A 118 -3.27 -5.72 20.49
C GLN A 118 -2.41 -6.51 21.49
N ASN A 119 -1.09 -6.51 21.29
CA ASN A 119 -0.14 -7.20 22.16
C ASN A 119 0.28 -6.38 23.40
N ARG A 120 -0.33 -5.20 23.64
CA ARG A 120 0.02 -4.27 24.73
C ARG A 120 1.49 -3.82 24.73
N ALA A 121 2.15 -3.88 23.57
CA ALA A 121 3.51 -3.37 23.40
C ALA A 121 3.52 -1.86 23.12
N ILE A 122 2.42 -1.33 22.57
CA ILE A 122 2.17 0.11 22.41
C ILE A 122 0.82 0.43 23.03
N ASP A 123 0.75 1.52 23.78
CA ASP A 123 -0.47 2.17 24.22
C ASP A 123 -0.64 3.45 23.36
N LEU A 124 -1.88 3.65 22.89
CA LEU A 124 -2.22 4.76 22.00
C LEU A 124 -2.23 6.10 22.73
N ASP A 125 -2.52 6.10 24.02
CA ASP A 125 -2.70 7.33 24.81
C ASP A 125 -1.47 7.67 25.66
N THR A 126 -0.43 6.82 25.61
CA THR A 126 0.88 7.06 26.22
C THR A 126 1.75 8.00 25.39
N SER A 127 2.60 8.77 26.09
CA SER A 127 3.60 9.64 25.47
C SER A 127 4.58 8.83 24.61
N ILE A 128 4.94 9.35 23.44
CA ILE A 128 5.95 8.72 22.59
C ILE A 128 7.34 8.72 23.24
N LYS A 129 7.61 9.62 24.21
CA LYS A 129 8.88 9.67 24.95
C LYS A 129 9.11 8.41 25.80
N ASP A 130 8.04 7.74 26.21
CA ASP A 130 8.13 6.52 27.01
C ASP A 130 8.68 5.36 26.15
N TYR A 131 8.45 5.39 24.85
CA TYR A 131 9.02 4.44 23.88
C TYR A 131 10.33 4.94 23.27
N LEU A 132 10.49 6.26 23.13
CA LEU A 132 11.62 6.92 22.48
C LEU A 132 12.21 7.98 23.44
N PRO A 133 13.01 7.57 24.43
CA PRO A 133 13.49 8.48 25.50
C PRO A 133 14.35 9.64 24.97
N ASN A 134 14.97 9.47 23.80
CA ASN A 134 15.77 10.51 23.14
C ASN A 134 14.94 11.42 22.21
N TYR A 135 13.61 11.27 22.16
CA TYR A 135 12.76 12.12 21.34
C TYR A 135 12.77 13.56 21.92
N PRO A 136 13.09 14.59 21.11
CA PRO A 136 13.29 15.93 21.62
C PRO A 136 11.98 16.52 22.18
N ALA A 137 12.08 17.12 23.36
CA ALA A 137 10.95 17.82 23.99
C ALA A 137 10.37 18.88 23.05
N LYS A 138 9.04 18.87 22.91
CA LYS A 138 8.32 19.81 22.06
C LYS A 138 7.70 20.92 22.91
N LYS A 139 7.58 22.11 22.32
CA LYS A 139 6.93 23.26 22.95
C LYS A 139 5.98 23.93 21.96
N TYR A 140 4.87 24.46 22.47
CA TYR A 140 3.93 25.30 21.73
C TYR A 140 3.61 26.53 22.58
N ASN A 141 3.77 27.72 22.03
CA ASN A 141 3.63 29.00 22.76
C ASN A 141 4.43 29.04 24.08
N GLY A 142 5.64 28.47 24.08
CA GLY A 142 6.52 28.40 25.26
C GLY A 142 6.16 27.30 26.26
N LEU A 143 4.98 26.67 26.15
CA LEU A 143 4.55 25.58 27.03
C LEU A 143 5.01 24.22 26.50
N PRO A 144 5.44 23.30 27.37
CA PRO A 144 5.77 21.94 26.96
C PRO A 144 4.52 21.25 26.42
N VAL A 145 4.68 20.55 25.30
CA VAL A 145 3.63 19.70 24.72
C VAL A 145 4.13 18.28 24.63
N ASP A 146 3.23 17.36 24.91
CA ASP A 146 3.46 15.93 24.73
C ASP A 146 2.72 15.42 23.50
N ILE A 147 3.29 14.40 22.88
CA ILE A 147 2.72 13.76 21.69
C ILE A 147 2.45 12.31 22.05
N THR A 148 1.23 11.85 21.79
CA THR A 148 0.86 10.44 22.00
C THR A 148 1.02 9.61 20.73
N SER A 149 1.10 8.29 20.89
CA SER A 149 1.12 7.35 19.77
C SER A 149 -0.11 7.51 18.85
N ARG A 150 -1.29 7.77 19.42
CA ARG A 150 -2.53 8.07 18.67
C ARG A 150 -2.36 9.30 17.79
N GLN A 151 -1.79 10.37 18.31
CA GLN A 151 -1.59 11.61 17.57
C GLN A 151 -0.60 11.45 16.41
N LEU A 152 0.42 10.59 16.56
CA LEU A 152 1.31 10.24 15.45
C LEU A 152 0.57 9.46 14.35
N LEU A 153 -0.15 8.40 14.73
CA LEU A 153 -0.85 7.53 13.79
C LEU A 153 -1.99 8.26 13.05
N CYS A 154 -2.56 9.30 13.66
CA CYS A 154 -3.65 10.09 13.09
C CYS A 154 -3.21 11.43 12.47
N HIS A 155 -1.91 11.71 12.35
CA HIS A 155 -1.39 12.98 11.82
C HIS A 155 -1.85 14.23 12.60
N THR A 156 -2.11 14.11 13.90
CA THR A 156 -2.54 15.24 14.77
C THR A 156 -1.47 15.66 15.78
N GLY A 157 -0.28 15.05 15.76
CA GLY A 157 0.83 15.38 16.67
C GLY A 157 1.61 16.67 16.35
N GLY A 158 1.23 17.40 15.31
CA GLY A 158 1.85 18.69 14.96
C GLY A 158 3.29 18.62 14.41
N ILE A 159 3.80 17.43 14.07
CA ILE A 159 5.14 17.25 13.50
C ILE A 159 5.14 17.75 12.04
N ARG A 160 6.05 18.68 11.74
CA ARG A 160 6.23 19.28 10.40
C ARG A 160 7.15 18.44 9.51
N HIS A 161 7.28 18.87 8.25
CA HIS A 161 8.09 18.21 7.24
C HIS A 161 9.57 18.06 7.64
N TYR A 162 10.24 17.13 6.97
CA TYR A 162 11.62 16.70 7.15
C TYR A 162 12.68 17.73 6.72
N ASN A 163 12.28 18.90 6.26
CA ASN A 163 13.21 19.97 5.88
C ASN A 163 13.44 20.89 7.08
N GLU A 164 14.68 21.34 7.26
CA GLU A 164 14.97 22.46 8.14
C GLU A 164 14.18 23.68 7.64
N VAL A 165 13.44 24.30 8.55
CA VAL A 165 12.84 25.61 8.27
C VAL A 165 13.95 26.62 8.56
N HIS A 166 14.56 27.15 7.51
CA HIS A 166 15.47 28.29 7.59
C HIS A 166 14.73 29.55 8.06
#